data_AF-A0A7X6GEF2-F1
#
_entry.id   AF-A0A7X6GEF2-F1
#
_cell.length_a   1.000
_cell.length_b   1.000
_cell.length_c   1.000
_cell.angle_alpha   90.00
_cell.angle_beta   90.00
_cell.angle_gamma   90.00
#
_symmetry.space_group_name_H-M   'P 1'
#
loop_
_entity.id
_entity.type
_entity.pdbx_description
1 polymer ?
#
loop_
_entity_poly.entity_id
_entity_poly.type
_entity_poly.pdbx_seq_one_letter_code
_entity_poly.pdbx_strand_id
1 'polypeptide(L)'
;MSKFRQYHPKLHKAVKRYSIMQHAIMLGVILYLLLNINVLSTQHQLIAVATVVVMSIQNGFILSKAKVALAVEGPRLLVFPLLWIASGMGTAAFFYSAFSFASLFVLANAVRHKNHRPPLALTNEPENLA
;
A
#
# COMPACT_ATOMS: atom_id res chain seq x y z
N MET A 1 23.24 -12.97 -2.97
CA MET A 1 22.11 -12.22 -2.37
C MET A 1 22.24 -10.75 -2.72
N SER A 2 21.51 -10.25 -3.72
CA SER A 2 21.50 -8.81 -4.00
C SER A 2 20.74 -8.09 -2.87
N LYS A 3 21.42 -7.18 -2.17
CA LYS A 3 20.75 -6.34 -1.16
C LYS A 3 19.71 -5.49 -1.88
N PHE A 4 18.43 -5.81 -1.71
CA PHE A 4 17.34 -4.96 -2.22
C PHE A 4 17.61 -3.51 -1.80
N ARG A 5 17.58 -2.59 -2.77
CA ARG A 5 17.87 -1.17 -2.54
C ARG A 5 16.82 -0.62 -1.57
N GLN A 6 17.22 -0.45 -0.31
CA GLN A 6 16.31 -0.04 0.76
C GLN A 6 15.85 1.41 0.54
N TYR A 7 14.57 1.69 0.79
CA TYR A 7 14.08 3.07 0.79
C TYR A 7 14.52 3.82 2.07
N HIS A 8 14.62 5.15 1.96
CA HIS A 8 15.23 6.00 2.99
C HIS A 8 14.49 5.86 4.35
N PRO A 9 15.19 5.78 5.50
CA PRO A 9 14.58 5.57 6.82
C PRO A 9 13.55 6.65 7.19
N LYS A 10 13.70 7.86 6.64
CA LYS A 10 12.75 8.98 6.81
C LYS A 10 11.37 8.75 6.16
N LEU A 11 11.25 7.79 5.24
CA LEU A 11 9.99 7.36 4.61
C LEU A 11 9.26 6.31 5.45
N HIS A 12 9.99 5.59 6.31
CA HIS A 12 9.51 4.41 7.04
C HIS A 12 8.31 4.72 7.95
N LYS A 13 8.26 5.88 8.60
CA LYS A 13 7.13 6.26 9.48
C LYS A 13 5.82 6.46 8.70
N ALA A 14 5.88 7.07 7.52
CA ALA A 14 4.70 7.28 6.69
C ALA A 14 4.27 5.98 6.00
N VAL A 15 5.24 5.21 5.52
CA VAL A 15 5.03 3.89 4.92
C VAL A 15 4.47 2.89 5.94
N LYS A 16 4.85 2.98 7.22
CA LYS A 16 4.26 2.16 8.29
C LYS A 16 2.77 2.47 8.50
N ARG A 17 2.37 3.74 8.52
CA ARG A 17 0.95 4.14 8.62
C ARG A 17 0.15 3.65 7.41
N TYR A 18 0.73 3.82 6.22
CA TYR A 18 0.16 3.29 4.98
C TYR A 18 -0.03 1.76 5.05
N SER A 19 0.99 1.02 5.51
CA SER A 19 0.92 -0.43 5.62
C SER A 19 -0.15 -0.90 6.62
N ILE A 20 -0.36 -0.18 7.73
CA ILE A 20 -1.46 -0.47 8.67
C ILE A 20 -2.82 -0.32 7.97
N MET A 21 -3.00 0.75 7.20
CA MET A 21 -4.24 0.97 6.44
C MET A 21 -4.45 -0.10 5.36
N GLN A 22 -3.39 -0.51 4.67
CA GLN A 22 -3.44 -1.61 3.71
C GLN A 22 -3.83 -2.94 4.36
N HIS A 23 -3.35 -3.23 5.58
CA HIS A 23 -3.79 -4.39 6.33
C HIS A 23 -5.28 -4.32 6.69
N ALA A 24 -5.78 -3.14 7.07
CA ALA A 24 -7.21 -2.97 7.35
C ALA A 24 -8.08 -3.21 6.11
N ILE A 25 -7.66 -2.71 4.93
CA ILE A 25 -8.36 -2.97 3.66
C ILE A 25 -8.33 -4.47 3.33
N MET A 26 -7.17 -5.12 3.48
CA MET A 26 -7.01 -6.55 3.25
C MET A 26 -7.92 -7.38 4.16
N LEU A 27 -8.01 -7.03 5.45
CA LEU A 27 -8.95 -7.67 6.39
C LEU A 27 -10.41 -7.48 5.95
N GLY A 28 -10.77 -6.30 5.44
CA GLY A 28 -12.09 -6.06 4.87
C GLY A 28 -12.42 -6.97 3.68
N VAL A 29 -11.45 -7.18 2.78
CA VAL A 29 -11.60 -8.11 1.64
C VAL A 29 -11.74 -9.56 2.13
N ILE A 30 -10.94 -9.98 3.11
CA ILE A 30 -11.03 -11.32 3.71
C ILE A 30 -12.40 -11.51 4.35
N LEU A 31 -12.87 -10.55 5.13
CA LEU A 31 -14.18 -10.62 5.78
C LEU A 31 -15.30 -10.71 4.75
N TYR A 32 -15.25 -9.90 3.69
CA TYR A 32 -16.20 -9.96 2.58
C TYR A 32 -16.23 -11.36 1.93
N LEU A 33 -15.05 -11.93 1.65
CA LEU A 33 -14.93 -13.27 1.07
C LEU A 33 -15.54 -14.32 2.01
N LEU A 34 -15.19 -14.30 3.30
CA LEU A 34 -15.67 -15.29 4.27
C LEU A 34 -17.18 -15.22 4.47
N LEU A 35 -17.76 -14.02 4.54
CA LEU A 35 -19.20 -13.83 4.73
C LEU A 35 -20.02 -14.20 3.49
N ASN A 36 -19.42 -14.15 2.30
CA ASN A 36 -20.13 -14.35 1.03
C ASN A 36 -19.62 -15.56 0.24
N ILE A 37 -18.82 -16.46 0.82
CA ILE A 37 -18.17 -17.55 0.07
C ILE A 37 -19.17 -18.50 -0.61
N ASN A 38 -20.34 -18.71 -0.01
CA ASN A 38 -21.36 -19.57 -0.57
C ASN A 38 -22.25 -18.88 -1.62
N VAL A 39 -22.16 -17.55 -1.73
CA VAL A 39 -23.00 -16.71 -2.60
C VAL A 39 -22.21 -16.15 -3.78
N LEU A 40 -20.93 -15.87 -3.59
CA LEU A 40 -20.04 -15.37 -4.62
C LEU A 40 -19.82 -16.42 -5.71
N SER A 41 -19.84 -15.99 -6.96
CA SER A 41 -19.39 -16.81 -8.08
C SER A 41 -17.93 -17.24 -7.88
N THR A 42 -17.54 -18.39 -8.40
CA THR A 42 -16.16 -18.87 -8.34
C THR A 42 -15.17 -17.84 -8.89
N GLN A 43 -15.56 -17.11 -9.95
CA GLN A 43 -14.76 -16.02 -10.51
C GLN A 43 -14.52 -14.90 -9.49
N HIS A 44 -15.56 -14.43 -8.80
CA HIS A 44 -15.43 -13.38 -7.79
C HIS A 44 -14.61 -13.83 -6.57
N GLN A 45 -14.75 -15.09 -6.17
CA GLN A 45 -13.92 -15.67 -5.12
C GLN A 45 -12.43 -15.67 -5.51
N LEU A 46 -12.11 -16.11 -6.73
CA LEU A 46 -10.74 -16.13 -7.24
C LEU A 46 -10.13 -14.72 -7.30
N ILE A 47 -10.90 -13.72 -7.74
CA ILE A 47 -10.46 -12.32 -7.77
C ILE A 47 -10.16 -11.82 -6.36
N ALA A 48 -11.05 -12.07 -5.39
CA ALA A 48 -10.84 -11.65 -4.00
C ALA A 48 -9.63 -12.36 -3.38
N VAL A 49 -9.46 -13.66 -3.59
CA VAL A 49 -8.30 -14.43 -3.12
C VAL A 49 -7.00 -13.89 -3.74
N ALA A 50 -6.96 -13.70 -5.06
CA ALA A 50 -5.79 -13.14 -5.75
C ALA A 50 -5.44 -11.75 -5.22
N THR A 51 -6.45 -10.93 -4.94
CA THR A 51 -6.29 -9.60 -4.33
C THR A 51 -5.61 -9.70 -2.98
N VAL A 52 -6.09 -10.57 -2.08
CA VAL A 52 -5.51 -10.77 -0.74
C VAL A 52 -4.07 -11.28 -0.82
N VAL A 53 -3.79 -12.24 -1.70
CA VAL A 53 -2.43 -12.80 -1.90
C VAL A 53 -1.47 -11.72 -2.36
N VAL A 54 -1.82 -10.95 -3.39
CA VAL A 54 -0.96 -9.88 -3.90
C VAL A 54 -0.77 -8.77 -2.86
N MET A 55 -1.83 -8.36 -2.15
CA MET A 55 -1.73 -7.39 -1.06
C MET A 55 -0.79 -7.89 0.06
N SER A 56 -0.85 -9.16 0.42
CA SER A 56 0.02 -9.77 1.45
C SER A 56 1.49 -9.71 1.04
N ILE A 57 1.79 -10.12 -0.20
CA ILE A 57 3.15 -10.10 -0.76
C ILE A 57 3.70 -8.67 -0.78
N GLN A 58 2.91 -7.71 -1.27
CA GLN A 58 3.31 -6.31 -1.35
C GLN A 58 3.53 -5.69 0.02
N ASN A 59 2.64 -5.95 0.99
CA ASN A 59 2.83 -5.53 2.37
C ASN A 59 4.14 -6.06 2.96
N GLY A 60 4.47 -7.34 2.71
CA GLY A 60 5.74 -7.94 3.13
C GLY A 60 6.95 -7.23 2.51
N PHE A 61 6.93 -6.93 1.21
CA PHE A 61 8.02 -6.22 0.55
C PHE A 61 8.14 -4.75 0.97
N ILE A 62 7.01 -4.10 1.21
CA ILE A 62 6.97 -2.74 1.76
C ILE A 62 7.63 -2.78 3.13
N LEU A 63 7.23 -3.65 4.06
CA LEU A 63 7.87 -3.73 5.38
C LEU A 63 9.37 -4.05 5.30
N SER A 64 9.78 -4.85 4.31
CA SER A 64 11.19 -5.19 4.01
C SER A 64 12.02 -4.06 3.40
N LYS A 65 11.46 -2.86 3.31
CA LYS A 65 12.10 -1.66 2.80
C LYS A 65 12.41 -1.64 1.29
N ALA A 66 11.79 -2.48 0.47
CA ALA A 66 12.10 -2.55 -0.96
C ALA A 66 11.58 -1.31 -1.74
N LYS A 67 12.47 -0.53 -2.37
CA LYS A 67 12.07 0.62 -3.22
C LYS A 67 11.13 0.24 -4.35
N VAL A 68 11.36 -0.90 -4.98
CA VAL A 68 10.55 -1.40 -6.10
C VAL A 68 9.12 -1.69 -5.66
N ALA A 69 8.93 -2.20 -4.44
CA ALA A 69 7.60 -2.49 -3.92
C ALA A 69 6.73 -1.24 -3.79
N LEU A 70 7.32 -0.13 -3.33
CA LEU A 70 6.61 1.16 -3.25
C LEU A 70 6.19 1.69 -4.63
N ALA A 71 7.00 1.44 -5.67
CA ALA A 71 6.68 1.86 -7.03
C ALA A 71 5.57 1.00 -7.66
N VAL A 72 5.57 -0.30 -7.41
CA VAL A 72 4.54 -1.25 -7.89
C VAL A 72 3.21 -1.08 -7.12
N GLU A 73 3.25 -0.51 -5.93
CA GLU A 73 2.08 -0.25 -5.10
C GLU A 73 1.06 0.68 -5.76
N GLY A 74 1.53 1.70 -6.49
CA GLY A 74 0.69 2.65 -7.22
C GLY A 74 -0.14 1.99 -8.33
N PRO A 75 0.49 1.32 -9.31
CA PRO A 75 -0.21 0.53 -10.32
C PRO A 75 -1.19 -0.48 -9.72
N ARG A 76 -0.80 -1.19 -8.65
CA ARG A 76 -1.68 -2.17 -7.99
C ARG A 76 -2.94 -1.56 -7.40
N LEU A 77 -2.86 -0.36 -6.82
CA LEU A 77 -4.04 0.38 -6.33
C LEU A 77 -4.98 0.86 -7.44
N LEU A 78 -4.60 0.74 -8.71
CA LEU A 78 -5.47 1.08 -9.84
C LEU A 78 -6.01 -0.19 -10.51
N VAL A 79 -5.12 -1.17 -10.77
CA VAL A 79 -5.47 -2.39 -11.51
C VAL A 79 -6.50 -3.24 -10.78
N PHE A 80 -6.35 -3.46 -9.47
CA PHE A 80 -7.28 -4.32 -8.74
C PHE A 80 -8.67 -3.71 -8.58
N PRO A 81 -8.83 -2.41 -8.25
CA PRO A 81 -10.14 -1.77 -8.29
C PRO A 81 -10.82 -1.89 -9.65
N LEU A 82 -10.09 -1.66 -10.73
CA LEU A 82 -10.61 -1.82 -12.09
C LEU A 82 -11.02 -3.26 -12.37
N LEU A 83 -10.26 -4.25 -11.92
CA LEU A 83 -10.61 -5.68 -12.04
C LEU A 83 -11.91 -6.01 -11.29
N TRP A 84 -12.07 -5.50 -10.07
CA TRP A 84 -13.29 -5.69 -9.28
C TRP A 84 -14.51 -5.05 -9.96
N ILE A 85 -14.35 -3.85 -10.53
CA ILE A 85 -15.40 -3.17 -11.29
C ILE A 85 -15.73 -3.95 -12.57
N ALA A 86 -14.72 -4.30 -13.37
CA ALA A 86 -14.90 -5.00 -14.65
C ALA A 86 -15.51 -6.39 -14.49
N SER A 87 -15.25 -7.07 -13.37
CA SER A 87 -15.86 -8.36 -13.05
C SER A 87 -17.29 -8.27 -12.52
N GLY A 88 -17.83 -7.05 -12.34
CA GLY A 88 -19.21 -6.85 -11.92
C GLY A 88 -19.49 -7.16 -10.45
N MET A 89 -18.50 -7.00 -9.55
CA MET A 89 -18.67 -7.24 -8.11
C MET A 89 -19.53 -6.18 -7.38
N GLY A 90 -20.24 -5.32 -8.13
CA GLY A 90 -21.27 -4.41 -7.63
C GLY A 90 -20.78 -3.47 -6.52
N THR A 91 -21.52 -3.43 -5.42
CA THR A 91 -21.25 -2.55 -4.28
C THR A 91 -19.89 -2.82 -3.63
N ALA A 92 -19.44 -4.08 -3.60
CA ALA A 92 -18.14 -4.44 -3.04
C ALA A 92 -16.99 -3.81 -3.85
N ALA A 93 -17.11 -3.79 -5.18
CA ALA A 93 -16.16 -3.12 -6.06
C ALA A 93 -16.10 -1.61 -5.79
N PHE A 94 -17.24 -0.97 -5.54
CA PHE A 94 -17.30 0.45 -5.23
C PHE A 94 -16.54 0.78 -3.93
N PHE A 95 -16.83 0.06 -2.84
CA PHE A 95 -16.15 0.28 -1.56
C PHE A 95 -14.64 -0.01 -1.67
N TYR A 96 -14.26 -1.12 -2.28
CA TYR A 96 -12.85 -1.47 -2.47
C TYR A 96 -12.11 -0.42 -3.31
N SER A 97 -12.75 0.12 -4.35
CA SER A 97 -12.20 1.20 -5.17
C SER A 97 -12.01 2.48 -4.38
N ALA A 98 -13.02 2.89 -3.61
CA ALA A 98 -12.93 4.09 -2.76
C ALA A 98 -11.77 4.00 -1.76
N PHE A 99 -11.63 2.86 -1.07
CA PHE A 99 -10.51 2.63 -0.16
C PHE A 99 -9.16 2.61 -0.88
N SER A 100 -9.10 2.05 -2.09
CA SER A 100 -7.87 2.02 -2.89
C SER A 100 -7.45 3.42 -3.34
N PHE A 101 -8.38 4.28 -3.76
CA PHE A 101 -8.11 5.67 -4.09
C PHE A 101 -7.69 6.49 -2.86
N ALA A 102 -8.40 6.36 -1.75
CA ALA A 102 -8.00 7.00 -0.49
C ALA A 102 -6.58 6.57 -0.10
N SER A 103 -6.27 5.28 -0.28
CA SER A 103 -4.94 4.77 0.00
C SER A 103 -3.87 5.30 -0.95
N LEU A 104 -4.19 5.49 -2.22
CA LEU A 104 -3.29 6.09 -3.20
C LEU A 104 -2.97 7.53 -2.82
N PHE A 105 -3.96 8.29 -2.36
CA PHE A 105 -3.77 9.66 -1.91
C PHE A 105 -2.84 9.74 -0.68
N VAL A 106 -3.03 8.84 0.30
CA VAL A 106 -2.13 8.75 1.47
C VAL A 106 -0.70 8.40 1.04
N LEU A 107 -0.54 7.47 0.10
CA LEU A 107 0.77 7.09 -0.44
C LEU A 107 1.43 8.26 -1.18
N ALA A 108 0.70 8.92 -2.08
CA ALA A 108 1.17 10.07 -2.85
C ALA A 108 1.58 11.23 -1.93
N ASN A 109 0.79 11.53 -0.90
CA ASN A 109 1.12 12.54 0.09
C ASN A 109 2.34 12.17 0.93
N ALA A 110 2.47 10.90 1.32
CA ALA A 110 3.65 10.41 2.05
C ALA A 110 4.94 10.57 1.24
N VAL A 111 4.88 10.36 -0.08
CA VAL A 111 6.01 10.56 -0.98
C VAL A 111 6.25 12.05 -1.25
N ARG A 112 5.21 12.84 -1.56
CA ARG A 112 5.31 14.27 -1.92
C ARG A 112 5.77 15.14 -0.74
N HIS A 113 5.18 14.97 0.44
CA HIS A 113 5.55 15.75 1.64
C HIS A 113 7.03 15.55 2.03
N LYS A 114 7.65 14.43 1.63
CA LYS A 114 9.05 14.14 1.97
C LYS A 114 10.05 14.66 0.93
N ASN A 115 9.65 14.79 -0.34
CA ASN A 115 10.47 15.44 -1.36
C ASN A 115 10.55 16.97 -1.20
N HIS A 116 9.62 17.61 -0.47
CA HIS A 116 9.58 19.07 -0.28
C HIS A 116 10.18 19.59 1.04
N ARG A 117 10.62 18.71 1.97
CA ARG A 117 11.35 19.20 3.15
C ARG A 117 12.83 19.35 2.80
N PRO A 118 13.40 20.57 2.72
CA PRO A 118 14.84 20.72 2.71
C PRO A 118 15.41 20.05 3.97
N PRO A 119 16.62 19.47 3.92
CA PRO A 119 17.27 19.03 5.13
C PRO A 119 17.37 20.27 6.04
N LEU A 120 16.73 20.21 7.22
CA LEU A 120 17.03 21.15 8.28
C LEU A 120 18.53 20.98 8.54
N ALA A 121 19.32 21.95 8.08
CA ALA A 121 20.70 22.10 8.43
C ALA A 121 20.71 22.33 9.95
N LEU A 122 20.85 21.24 10.70
CA LEU A 122 21.30 21.29 12.07
C LEU A 122 22.80 21.55 12.00
N THR A 123 23.17 22.80 11.75
CA THR A 123 24.53 23.31 11.95
C THR A 123 24.73 23.40 13.47
N ASN A 124 24.93 22.24 14.09
CA ASN A 124 25.46 22.13 15.44
C ASN A 124 26.91 21.67 15.31
N GLU A 125 27.80 22.57 14.93
CA GLU A 125 29.21 22.48 15.30
C GLU A 125 29.50 23.73 16.14
N PRO A 126 29.67 23.62 17.47
CA PRO A 126 30.45 24.62 18.17
C PRO A 126 31.89 24.47 17.69
N GLU A 127 32.43 25.56 17.17
CA GLU A 127 33.82 25.73 16.77
C GLU A 127 34.76 25.10 17.82
N ASN A 128 35.69 24.27 17.35
CA ASN A 128 36.80 23.77 18.14
C ASN A 128 37.53 24.95 18.80
N LEU A 129 37.28 25.15 20.09
CA LEU A 129 38.19 25.83 21.01
C LEU A 129 39.14 24.76 21.58
N ALA A 130 40.29 24.58 20.95
CA ALA A 130 41.53 24.11 21.57
C ALA A 130 42.70 24.33 20.60
#